data_AF-A0A8D8LKC7-F1
#
_entry.id   AF-A0A8D8LKC7-F1
#
_cell.length_a   1.000
_cell.length_b   1.000
_cell.length_c   1.000
_cell.angle_alpha   90.00
_cell.angle_beta   90.00
_cell.angle_gamma   90.00
#
_symmetry.space_group_name_H-M   'P 1'
#
loop_
_entity.id
_entity.type
_entity.pdbx_description
1 polymer ?
#
loop_
_entity_poly.entity_id
_entity_poly.type
_entity_poly.pdbx_seq_one_letter_code
_entity_poly.pdbx_strand_id
1 'polypeptide(L)'
;MITTGKRKVRIARRLKPPCKKKCRLLCYQKFTHTRREAIFREFWDIGNIVQQRIYIAKNVDTVQPKEDRPERKRSEYERQNHSRTAHYLVNENGTRERVCQMFLMNTLDITQRFLRIIVDKMQSPEFTFEELRGNTKRKPAAKKD
;
A
#
# COMPACT_ATOMS: atom_id res chain seq x y z
N MET A 1 19.30 -14.76 -32.18
CA MET A 1 17.83 -14.65 -32.25
C MET A 1 17.31 -14.04 -30.95
N ILE A 2 16.92 -12.77 -30.96
CA ILE A 2 16.44 -12.06 -29.77
C ILE A 2 14.99 -12.48 -29.53
N THR A 3 14.72 -13.27 -28.48
CA THR A 3 13.36 -13.65 -28.10
C THR A 3 12.64 -12.44 -27.51
N THR A 4 11.85 -11.73 -28.30
CA THR A 4 10.96 -10.67 -27.84
C THR A 4 9.88 -11.25 -26.93
N GLY A 5 9.97 -10.99 -25.63
CA GLY A 5 8.97 -11.40 -24.65
C GLY A 5 7.60 -10.77 -24.95
N LYS A 6 6.54 -11.59 -24.97
CA LYS A 6 5.14 -11.16 -25.14
C LYS A 6 4.82 -9.99 -24.20
N ARG A 7 4.51 -8.81 -24.75
CA ARG A 7 4.03 -7.66 -23.96
C ARG A 7 2.71 -8.04 -23.29
N LYS A 8 2.70 -8.20 -21.97
CA LYS A 8 1.47 -8.38 -21.21
C LYS A 8 0.68 -7.07 -21.27
N VAL A 9 -0.50 -7.11 -21.88
CA VAL A 9 -1.47 -6.01 -21.83
C VAL A 9 -1.80 -5.74 -20.36
N ARG A 10 -1.49 -4.55 -19.86
CA ARG A 10 -1.88 -4.12 -18.52
C ARG A 10 -3.22 -3.40 -18.64
N ILE A 11 -4.21 -3.87 -17.89
CA ILE A 11 -5.50 -3.18 -17.75
C ILE A 11 -5.26 -1.78 -17.20
N ALA A 12 -5.95 -0.79 -17.76
CA ALA A 12 -5.90 0.58 -17.28
C ALA A 12 -6.30 0.66 -15.80
N ARG A 13 -5.62 1.52 -15.04
CA ARG A 13 -5.94 1.77 -13.64
C ARG A 13 -7.33 2.36 -13.53
N ARG A 14 -8.10 1.92 -12.54
CA ARG A 14 -9.44 2.45 -12.30
C ARG A 14 -9.76 2.52 -10.82
N LEU A 15 -10.53 3.54 -10.44
CA LEU A 15 -11.06 3.68 -9.10
C LEU A 15 -11.95 2.48 -8.77
N LYS A 16 -11.60 1.72 -7.73
CA LYS A 16 -12.36 0.52 -7.32
C LYS A 16 -13.48 0.90 -6.33
N PRO A 17 -14.47 0.00 -6.14
CA PRO A 17 -15.48 0.18 -5.10
C PRO A 17 -14.84 0.44 -3.72
N PRO A 18 -15.45 1.29 -2.89
CA PRO A 18 -14.95 1.56 -1.55
C PRO A 18 -15.03 0.30 -0.66
N CYS A 19 -14.51 0.40 0.57
CA CYS A 19 -14.70 -0.67 1.54
C CYS A 19 -16.19 -0.88 1.85
N LYS A 20 -16.57 -2.11 2.22
CA LYS A 20 -17.95 -2.48 2.56
C LYS A 20 -18.47 -1.69 3.78
N LYS A 21 -19.80 -1.59 3.93
CA LYS A 21 -20.48 -0.95 5.08
C LYS A 21 -20.05 -1.52 6.45
N LYS A 22 -19.56 -2.78 6.49
CA LYS A 22 -19.01 -3.43 7.70
C LYS A 22 -17.62 -2.88 8.11
N CYS A 23 -17.10 -1.85 7.45
CA CYS A 23 -15.83 -1.22 7.78
C CYS A 23 -15.93 -0.50 9.12
N ARG A 24 -15.12 -0.92 10.11
CA ARG A 24 -15.05 -0.30 11.45
C ARG A 24 -14.63 1.17 11.43
N LEU A 25 -13.93 1.60 10.37
CA LEU A 25 -13.47 2.98 10.20
C LEU A 25 -14.44 3.84 9.38
N LEU A 26 -15.57 3.27 8.93
CA LEU A 26 -16.63 3.96 8.19
C LEU A 26 -16.12 4.80 7.00
N CYS A 27 -15.06 4.34 6.32
CA CYS A 27 -14.38 5.14 5.29
C CYS A 27 -15.32 5.56 4.14
N TYR A 28 -16.35 4.76 3.85
CA TYR A 28 -17.38 5.11 2.86
C TYR A 28 -18.14 6.40 3.20
N GLN A 29 -18.35 6.70 4.48
CA GLN A 29 -19.06 7.92 4.90
C GLN A 29 -18.14 9.14 4.92
N LYS A 30 -16.83 8.93 5.08
CA LYS A 30 -15.84 10.00 5.21
C LYS A 30 -15.36 10.58 3.87
N PHE A 31 -15.61 9.87 2.77
CA PHE A 31 -15.11 10.22 1.45
C PHE A 31 -16.19 10.00 0.40
N THR A 32 -16.51 11.05 -0.34
CA THR A 32 -17.39 10.96 -1.51
C THR A 32 -16.69 10.26 -2.68
N HIS A 33 -17.46 9.93 -3.71
CA HIS A 33 -16.91 9.43 -4.96
C HIS A 33 -15.95 10.44 -5.61
N THR A 34 -16.38 11.71 -5.71
CA THR A 34 -15.62 12.80 -6.32
C THR A 34 -14.27 13.00 -5.64
N ARG A 35 -14.22 12.98 -4.30
CA ARG A 35 -12.94 13.11 -3.59
C ARG A 35 -12.01 11.94 -3.83
N ARG A 36 -12.55 10.72 -3.87
CA ARG A 36 -11.75 9.53 -4.17
C ARG A 36 -11.19 9.57 -5.58
N GLU A 37 -11.95 10.09 -6.53
CA GLU A 37 -11.49 10.28 -7.90
C GLU A 37 -10.39 11.36 -7.98
N ALA A 38 -10.54 12.48 -7.26
CA ALA A 38 -9.49 13.49 -7.15
C ALA A 38 -8.18 12.90 -6.60
N ILE A 39 -8.25 12.18 -5.46
CA ILE A 39 -7.10 11.49 -4.87
C ILE A 39 -6.46 10.50 -5.86
N PHE A 40 -7.28 9.75 -6.60
CA PHE A 40 -6.79 8.81 -7.59
C PHE A 40 -6.01 9.52 -8.70
N ARG A 41 -6.56 10.62 -9.24
CA ARG A 41 -5.89 11.44 -10.28
C ARG A 41 -4.60 12.06 -9.73
N GLU A 42 -4.68 12.75 -8.59
CA GLU A 42 -3.53 13.33 -7.88
C GLU A 42 -2.38 12.33 -7.72
N PHE A 43 -2.67 11.07 -7.40
CA PHE A 43 -1.66 10.02 -7.23
C PHE A 43 -1.09 9.49 -8.56
N TRP A 44 -1.92 9.28 -9.58
CA TRP A 44 -1.47 8.72 -10.86
C TRP A 44 -0.82 9.76 -11.77
N ASP A 45 -1.23 11.03 -11.68
CA ASP A 45 -0.67 12.16 -12.42
C ASP A 45 0.79 12.45 -12.02
N ILE A 46 1.24 11.97 -10.84
CA ILE A 46 2.66 12.02 -10.44
C ILE A 46 3.57 11.37 -11.49
N GLY A 47 3.14 10.27 -12.12
CA GLY A 47 3.88 9.54 -13.16
C GLY A 47 5.19 8.86 -12.73
N ASN A 48 5.85 9.35 -11.69
CA ASN A 48 7.09 8.83 -11.14
C ASN A 48 6.84 7.88 -9.97
N ILE A 49 7.27 6.62 -10.12
CA ILE A 49 7.08 5.57 -9.09
C ILE A 49 7.72 5.89 -7.73
N VAL A 50 8.84 6.61 -7.71
CA VAL A 50 9.54 7.01 -6.49
C VAL A 50 8.69 8.02 -5.74
N GLN A 51 8.19 9.04 -6.45
CA GLN A 51 7.29 10.04 -5.88
C GLN A 51 5.95 9.43 -5.44
N GLN A 52 5.42 8.44 -6.16
CA GLN A 52 4.25 7.68 -5.72
C GLN A 52 4.51 6.89 -4.42
N ARG A 53 5.71 6.33 -4.24
CA ARG A 53 6.09 5.66 -2.98
C ARG A 53 6.20 6.66 -1.83
N ILE A 54 6.81 7.81 -2.08
CA ILE A 54 6.88 8.92 -1.11
C ILE A 54 5.48 9.40 -0.72
N TYR A 55 4.57 9.53 -1.69
CA TYR A 55 3.18 9.88 -1.44
C TYR A 55 2.52 8.90 -0.46
N ILE A 56 2.68 7.59 -0.69
CA ILE A 56 2.14 6.57 0.21
C ILE A 56 2.82 6.62 1.57
N ALA A 57 4.16 6.76 1.62
CA ALA A 57 4.89 6.82 2.87
C ALA A 57 4.44 7.98 3.76
N LYS A 58 4.13 9.15 3.20
CA LYS A 58 3.55 10.29 3.94
C LYS A 58 2.14 10.02 4.49
N ASN A 59 1.43 9.08 3.88
CA ASN A 59 0.06 8.71 4.22
C ASN A 59 -0.02 7.42 5.06
N VAL A 60 1.10 6.87 5.53
CA VAL A 60 1.15 5.67 6.34
C VAL A 60 2.02 5.89 7.57
N ASP A 61 1.46 5.63 8.75
CA ASP A 61 2.18 5.72 10.03
C ASP A 61 2.38 4.32 10.62
N THR A 62 3.53 4.05 11.21
CA THR A 62 3.78 2.81 11.96
C THR A 62 3.28 3.00 13.39
N VAL A 63 2.20 2.32 13.78
CA VAL A 63 1.69 2.39 15.17
C VAL A 63 2.41 1.35 16.01
N GLN A 64 3.16 1.81 17.02
CA GLN A 64 3.70 0.92 18.04
C GLN A 64 2.56 0.40 18.94
N PRO A 65 2.56 -0.88 19.34
CA PRO A 65 1.60 -1.37 20.33
C PRO A 65 1.76 -0.60 21.64
N LYS A 66 0.65 -0.12 22.24
CA LYS A 66 0.66 0.31 23.64
C LYS A 66 1.20 -0.83 24.51
N GLU A 67 2.20 -0.54 25.33
CA GLU A 67 2.93 -1.47 26.19
C GLU A 67 2.03 -2.20 27.21
N ASP A 68 0.86 -1.63 27.52
CA ASP A 68 -0.08 -2.10 28.56
C ASP A 68 -0.87 -3.39 28.25
N ARG A 69 -0.50 -4.19 27.24
CA ARG A 69 -1.13 -5.51 27.08
C ARG A 69 -0.20 -6.58 27.64
N PRO A 70 -0.66 -7.38 28.63
CA PRO A 70 0.13 -8.51 29.11
C PRO A 70 0.51 -9.35 27.90
N GLU A 71 1.79 -9.65 27.85
CA GLU A 71 2.51 -10.23 26.74
C GLU A 71 1.87 -11.57 26.36
N ARG A 72 0.81 -11.53 25.55
CA ARG A 72 0.34 -12.73 24.88
C ARG A 72 1.52 -13.15 24.02
N LYS A 73 2.10 -14.33 24.30
CA LYS A 73 3.16 -14.97 23.52
C LYS A 73 2.70 -15.11 22.07
N ARG A 74 2.77 -14.01 21.32
CA ARG A 74 2.56 -13.99 19.89
C ARG A 74 3.83 -14.56 19.29
N SER A 75 3.67 -15.46 18.35
CA SER A 75 4.80 -15.95 17.56
C SER A 75 5.53 -14.76 16.94
N GLU A 76 6.84 -14.90 16.71
CA GLU A 76 7.63 -13.91 15.98
C GLU A 76 7.00 -13.58 14.62
N TYR A 77 6.41 -14.59 13.97
CA TYR A 77 5.60 -14.47 12.76
C TYR A 77 4.39 -13.53 12.94
N GLU A 78 3.63 -13.67 14.02
CA GLU A 78 2.49 -12.78 14.31
C GLU A 78 2.91 -11.36 14.67
N ARG A 79 4.10 -11.17 15.29
CA ARG A 79 4.65 -9.84 15.56
C ARG A 79 5.05 -9.14 14.26
N GLN A 80 5.68 -9.87 13.34
CA GLN A 80 6.16 -9.35 12.06
C GLN A 80 5.02 -9.07 11.05
N ASN A 81 3.95 -9.86 11.07
CA ASN A 81 2.77 -9.65 10.19
C ASN A 81 1.80 -8.57 10.67
N HIS A 82 1.97 -8.03 11.88
CA HIS A 82 1.09 -7.03 12.49
C HIS A 82 1.83 -5.74 12.85
N SER A 83 2.76 -5.26 12.00
CA SER A 83 3.07 -3.84 12.03
C SER A 83 1.73 -3.10 11.87
N ARG A 84 1.25 -2.47 12.94
CA ARG A 84 -0.08 -1.87 13.00
C ARG A 84 -0.02 -0.58 12.20
N THR A 85 0.11 -0.69 10.90
CA THR A 85 0.13 0.49 10.04
C THR A 85 -1.22 1.17 10.10
N ALA A 86 -1.18 2.48 10.33
CA ALA A 86 -2.34 3.33 10.16
C ALA A 86 -2.22 4.00 8.80
N HIS A 87 -3.29 3.92 8.02
CA HIS A 87 -3.35 4.54 6.70
C HIS A 87 -4.23 5.76 6.78
N TYR A 88 -3.85 6.80 6.05
CA TYR A 88 -4.53 8.08 6.06
C TYR A 88 -4.81 8.56 4.64
N LEU A 89 -5.87 9.33 4.47
CA LEU A 89 -6.18 10.08 3.27
C LEU A 89 -6.80 11.42 3.68
N VAL A 90 -6.67 12.42 2.81
CA VAL A 90 -7.25 13.74 3.05
C VAL A 90 -8.67 13.79 2.48
N ASN A 91 -9.68 14.03 3.32
CA ASN A 91 -11.08 14.12 2.89
C ASN A 91 -11.38 15.43 2.13
N GLU A 92 -12.66 15.69 1.83
CA GLU A 92 -13.11 16.92 1.15
C GLU A 92 -12.86 18.19 1.95
N ASN A 93 -12.86 18.08 3.27
CA ASN A 93 -12.66 19.21 4.18
C ASN A 93 -11.18 19.50 4.44
N GLY A 94 -10.26 18.80 3.76
CA GLY A 94 -8.83 18.92 4.00
C GLY A 94 -8.33 18.20 5.26
N THR A 95 -9.16 17.41 5.95
CA THR A 95 -8.74 16.71 7.17
C THR A 95 -8.10 15.35 6.87
N ARG A 96 -7.02 15.05 7.59
CA ARG A 96 -6.29 13.76 7.50
C ARG A 96 -7.07 12.68 8.24
N GLU A 97 -7.84 11.89 7.51
CA GLU A 97 -8.74 10.86 8.05
C GLU A 97 -8.09 9.48 8.00
N ARG A 98 -8.22 8.74 9.11
CA ARG A 98 -7.76 7.35 9.15
C ARG A 98 -8.67 6.46 8.31
N VAL A 99 -8.07 5.67 7.43
CA VAL A 99 -8.76 4.72 6.54
C VAL A 99 -8.26 3.29 6.73
N CYS A 100 -9.09 2.32 6.33
CA CYS A 100 -8.63 0.93 6.29
C CYS A 100 -7.73 0.69 5.08
N GLN A 101 -6.83 -0.30 5.18
CA GLN A 101 -5.91 -0.66 4.11
C GLN A 101 -6.61 -0.92 2.77
N MET A 102 -7.74 -1.64 2.81
CA MET A 102 -8.54 -1.94 1.61
C MET A 102 -9.05 -0.66 0.94
N PHE A 103 -9.46 0.34 1.73
CA PHE A 103 -9.97 1.60 1.19
C PHE A 103 -8.86 2.39 0.49
N LEU A 104 -7.67 2.47 1.10
CA LEU A 104 -6.49 3.06 0.46
C LEU A 104 -6.16 2.33 -0.86
N MET A 105 -6.05 1.00 -0.81
CA MET A 105 -5.72 0.18 -1.99
C MET A 105 -6.73 0.31 -3.12
N ASN A 106 -8.03 0.34 -2.80
CA ASN A 106 -9.09 0.49 -3.80
C ASN A 106 -9.16 1.90 -4.36
N THR A 107 -8.81 2.91 -3.55
CA THR A 107 -8.82 4.31 -3.98
C THR A 107 -7.62 4.62 -4.87
N LEU A 108 -6.45 4.05 -4.60
CA LEU A 108 -5.24 4.26 -5.43
C LEU A 108 -5.03 3.19 -6.51
N ASP A 109 -5.86 2.14 -6.54
CA ASP A 109 -5.68 0.94 -7.39
C ASP A 109 -4.27 0.32 -7.28
N ILE A 110 -3.78 0.17 -6.06
CA ILE A 110 -2.48 -0.45 -5.77
C ILE A 110 -2.65 -1.86 -5.17
N THR A 111 -1.62 -2.68 -5.30
CA THR A 111 -1.62 -4.02 -4.72
C THR A 111 -1.12 -3.99 -3.28
N GLN A 112 -1.53 -4.97 -2.48
CA GLN A 112 -1.03 -5.12 -1.11
C GLN A 112 0.49 -5.27 -1.09
N ARG A 113 1.05 -5.97 -2.09
CA ARG A 113 2.50 -6.12 -2.25
C ARG A 113 3.20 -4.76 -2.40
N PHE A 114 2.64 -3.85 -3.20
CA PHE A 114 3.21 -2.53 -3.39
C PHE A 114 3.24 -1.74 -2.08
N LEU A 115 2.13 -1.75 -1.34
CA LEU A 115 2.02 -1.10 -0.03
C LEU A 115 2.98 -1.71 0.99
N ARG A 116 3.05 -3.04 1.08
CA ARG A 116 3.95 -3.76 1.99
C ARG A 116 5.42 -3.40 1.76
N ILE A 117 5.86 -3.38 0.49
CA ILE A 117 7.24 -3.00 0.17
C ILE A 117 7.57 -1.61 0.70
N ILE A 118 6.64 -0.66 0.59
CA ILE A 118 6.86 0.71 1.08
C ILE A 118 6.96 0.72 2.60
N VAL A 119 6.05 0.04 3.29
CA VAL A 119 6.03 -0.06 4.76
C VAL A 119 7.29 -0.73 5.30
N ASP A 120 7.66 -1.89 4.76
CA ASP A 120 8.85 -2.65 5.18
C ASP A 120 10.11 -1.78 5.01
N LYS A 121 10.12 -0.90 4.01
CA LYS A 121 11.23 0.00 3.73
C LYS A 121 11.26 1.26 4.58
N MET A 122 10.11 1.78 5.01
CA MET A 122 10.05 2.89 5.99
C MET A 122 10.67 2.51 7.35
N GLN A 123 10.79 1.22 7.64
CA GLN A 123 11.42 0.71 8.86
C GLN A 123 12.93 0.52 8.71
N SER A 124 13.49 0.66 7.50
CA SER A 124 14.92 0.48 7.22
C SER A 124 15.62 1.85 7.19
N PRO A 125 16.59 2.12 8.08
CA PRO A 125 17.18 3.45 8.25
C PRO A 125 18.02 3.94 7.06
N GLU A 126 18.50 3.05 6.18
CA GLU A 126 19.44 3.37 5.09
C GLU A 126 18.79 3.40 3.69
N PHE A 127 17.46 3.35 3.60
CA PHE A 127 16.80 3.02 2.34
C PHE A 127 16.29 4.23 1.53
N THR A 128 16.54 4.22 0.22
CA THR A 128 16.03 5.20 -0.76
C THR A 128 15.04 4.56 -1.75
N PHE A 129 13.95 5.27 -2.08
CA PHE A 129 12.86 4.70 -2.89
C PHE A 129 13.23 4.45 -4.37
N GLU A 130 14.39 4.93 -4.85
CA GLU A 130 14.93 4.72 -6.20
C GLU A 130 15.21 3.24 -6.51
N GLU A 131 15.69 2.45 -5.55
CA GLU A 131 16.29 1.12 -5.79
C GLU A 131 15.28 -0.02 -6.06
N LEU A 132 13.99 0.22 -5.90
CA LEU A 132 12.96 -0.83 -5.96
C LEU A 132 12.44 -1.10 -7.39
N ARG A 133 13.26 -0.88 -8.43
CA ARG A 133 12.93 -1.30 -9.80
C ARG A 133 13.74 -2.55 -10.15
N GLY A 134 13.04 -3.68 -10.35
CA GLY A 134 13.54 -4.78 -11.20
C GLY A 134 14.18 -6.01 -10.55
N ASN A 135 14.42 -6.08 -9.25
CA ASN A 135 15.15 -7.24 -8.69
C ASN A 135 14.24 -8.44 -8.31
N THR A 136 13.52 -9.00 -9.27
CA THR A 136 13.07 -10.40 -9.14
C THR A 136 14.23 -11.30 -9.55
N LYS A 137 15.12 -11.65 -8.61
CA LYS A 137 15.93 -12.87 -8.77
C LYS A 137 14.93 -14.03 -8.84
N ARG A 138 14.65 -14.51 -10.06
CA ARG A 138 13.87 -15.75 -10.24
C ARG A 138 14.70 -16.85 -9.57
N LYS A 139 14.19 -17.47 -8.51
CA LYS A 139 14.78 -18.70 -8.00
C LYS A 139 14.78 -19.70 -9.16
N PRO A 140 15.90 -20.34 -9.52
CA PRO A 140 15.88 -21.39 -10.54
C PRO A 140 14.90 -22.47 -10.06
N ALA A 141 14.03 -22.92 -10.97
CA ALA A 141 13.14 -24.04 -10.71
C ALA A 141 14.00 -25.24 -10.36
N ALA A 142 13.80 -25.83 -9.17
CA ALA A 142 14.42 -27.09 -8.82
C ALA A 142 13.96 -28.12 -9.87
N LYS A 143 14.91 -28.64 -10.65
CA LYS A 143 14.69 -29.85 -11.44
C LYS A 143 14.40 -30.95 -10.42
N LYS A 144 13.24 -31.57 -10.52
CA LYS A 144 12.99 -32.87 -9.89
C LYS A 144 13.53 -33.91 -10.85
N ASP A 145 14.53 -34.65 -10.39
CA ASP A 145 14.94 -35.93 -10.96
C ASP A 145 13.86 -37.00 -10.68
#